data_AF-A0A520BKG4-F1
#
_entry.id   AF-A0A520BKG4-F1
#
_cell.length_a   1.000
_cell.length_b   1.000
_cell.length_c   1.000
_cell.angle_alpha   90.00
_cell.angle_beta   90.00
_cell.angle_gamma   90.00
#
_symmetry.space_group_name_H-M   'P 1'
#
loop_
_entity.id
_entity.type
_entity.pdbx_description
1 polymer ?
#
loop_
_entity_poly.entity_id
_entity_poly.type
_entity_poly.pdbx_seq_one_letter_code
_entity_poly.pdbx_strand_id
1 'polypeptide(L)'
;MTNQTIKKFHVIGISTRTTNQNGKAAKDIETLWGRFWNEEIQKQIPNKVNDEIYAVYTDYESDFTGYYTTIIALPVSSLENIPQGFIGITIETSFYQKFIS
;
A
#
# COMPACT_ATOMS: atom_id res chain seq x y z
N MET A 1 -23.68 -0.97 8.25
CA MET A 1 -22.32 -0.42 8.15
C MET A 1 -21.60 -0.79 9.44
N THR A 2 -20.51 -1.55 9.35
CA THR A 2 -19.78 -2.02 10.55
C THR A 2 -18.46 -1.29 10.63
N ASN A 3 -18.26 -0.52 11.70
CA ASN A 3 -16.96 0.02 12.04
C ASN A 3 -16.08 -1.10 12.60
N GLN A 4 -14.83 -1.17 12.15
CA GLN A 4 -13.85 -2.11 12.67
C GLN A 4 -12.61 -1.35 13.15
N THR A 5 -12.08 -1.76 14.30
CA THR A 5 -10.75 -1.31 14.73
C THR A 5 -9.71 -2.16 14.03
N ILE A 6 -8.85 -1.52 13.25
CA ILE A 6 -7.65 -2.17 12.71
C ILE A 6 -6.52 -1.85 13.69
N LYS A 7 -5.90 -2.88 14.26
CA LYS A 7 -4.76 -2.73 15.18
C LYS A 7 -3.50 -2.36 14.40
N LYS A 8 -2.56 -1.71 15.07
CA LYS A 8 -1.26 -1.35 14.49
C LYS A 8 -0.57 -2.54 13.83
N PHE A 9 -0.08 -2.35 12.62
CA PHE A 9 0.74 -3.32 11.90
C PHE A 9 1.66 -2.62 10.89
N HIS A 10 2.59 -3.36 10.31
CA HIS A 10 3.56 -2.86 9.34
C HIS A 10 3.36 -3.52 7.99
N VAL A 11 3.64 -2.77 6.92
CA VAL A 11 3.65 -3.31 5.55
C VAL A 11 4.91 -2.86 4.83
N ILE A 12 5.45 -3.72 3.95
CA ILE A 12 6.56 -3.41 3.04
C ILE A 12 6.12 -3.71 1.60
N GLY A 13 6.48 -2.83 0.66
CA GLY A 13 6.09 -2.97 -0.73
C GLY A 13 6.74 -1.94 -1.66
N ILE A 14 6.15 -1.74 -2.83
CA ILE A 14 6.56 -0.72 -3.80
C ILE A 14 5.48 0.36 -3.92
N SER A 15 5.89 1.58 -4.27
CA SER A 15 4.98 2.72 -4.34
C SER A 15 5.09 3.53 -5.63
N THR A 16 4.04 4.31 -5.90
CA THR A 16 4.04 5.36 -6.90
C THR A 16 3.30 6.59 -6.38
N ARG A 17 3.76 7.78 -6.77
CA ARG A 17 3.06 9.05 -6.52
C ARG A 17 2.19 9.35 -7.73
N THR A 18 0.89 9.53 -7.52
CA THR A 18 -0.08 9.69 -8.60
C THR A 18 -1.21 10.66 -8.24
N THR A 19 -2.12 10.92 -9.18
CA THR A 19 -3.31 11.77 -9.01
C THR A 19 -4.45 11.24 -9.88
N ASN A 20 -5.68 11.52 -9.47
CA ASN A 20 -6.89 11.15 -10.23
C ASN A 20 -7.08 12.01 -11.50
N GLN A 21 -6.34 13.11 -11.65
CA GLN A 21 -6.44 14.00 -12.80
C GLN A 21 -6.10 13.28 -14.10
N ASN A 22 -6.94 13.50 -15.13
CA ASN A 22 -6.75 12.98 -16.49
C ASN A 22 -6.54 11.45 -16.56
N GLY A 23 -7.05 10.70 -15.59
CA GLY A 23 -6.91 9.24 -15.53
C GLY A 23 -5.49 8.76 -15.24
N LYS A 24 -4.60 9.61 -14.71
CA LYS A 24 -3.20 9.25 -14.42
C LYS A 24 -3.09 8.10 -13.41
N ALA A 25 -3.87 8.14 -12.33
CA ALA A 25 -3.93 7.07 -11.32
C ALA A 25 -4.20 5.70 -11.92
N ALA A 26 -5.14 5.58 -12.87
CA ALA A 26 -5.45 4.30 -13.48
C ALA A 26 -4.20 3.66 -14.14
N LYS A 27 -3.45 4.45 -14.91
CA LYS A 27 -2.24 4.00 -15.61
C LYS A 27 -1.10 3.70 -14.65
N ASP A 28 -0.87 4.59 -13.68
CA ASP A 28 0.24 4.43 -12.73
C ASP A 28 0.01 3.22 -11.81
N ILE A 29 -1.23 3.01 -11.34
CA ILE A 29 -1.57 1.90 -10.45
C ILE A 29 -1.58 0.57 -11.21
N GLU A 30 -2.06 0.53 -12.46
CA GLU A 30 -1.93 -0.65 -13.33
C GLU A 30 -0.46 -1.02 -13.54
N THR A 31 0.39 -0.03 -13.83
CA THR A 31 1.84 -0.23 -13.96
C THR A 31 2.45 -0.75 -12.67
N LEU A 32 2.06 -0.20 -11.51
CA LEU A 32 2.53 -0.63 -10.20
C LEU A 32 2.18 -2.11 -9.92
N TRP A 33 0.94 -2.52 -10.24
CA TRP A 33 0.52 -3.92 -10.14
C TRP A 33 1.28 -4.83 -11.11
N GLY A 34 1.51 -4.38 -12.34
CA GLY A 34 2.30 -5.11 -13.32
C GLY A 34 3.72 -5.39 -12.81
N ARG A 35 4.37 -4.39 -12.22
CA ARG A 35 5.67 -4.56 -11.57
C ARG A 35 5.61 -5.52 -10.39
N PHE A 36 4.62 -5.36 -9.52
CA PHE A 36 4.46 -6.20 -8.34
C PHE A 36 4.46 -7.70 -8.69
N TRP A 37 3.72 -8.09 -9.73
CA TRP A 37 3.66 -9.49 -10.16
C TRP A 37 4.85 -9.92 -11.02
N ASN A 38 5.25 -9.13 -12.02
CA ASN A 38 6.28 -9.52 -12.99
C ASN A 38 7.69 -9.54 -12.37
N GLU A 39 7.98 -8.64 -11.43
CA GLU A 39 9.26 -8.59 -10.70
C GLU A 39 9.26 -9.50 -9.46
N GLU A 40 8.18 -10.25 -9.22
CA GLU A 40 7.99 -11.12 -8.04
C GLU A 40 8.24 -10.40 -6.70
N ILE A 41 7.80 -9.15 -6.59
CA ILE A 41 8.01 -8.26 -5.44
C ILE A 41 7.58 -8.95 -4.13
N GLN A 42 6.46 -9.70 -4.14
CA GLN A 42 5.95 -10.47 -3.01
C GLN A 42 6.91 -11.53 -2.45
N LYS A 43 7.87 -11.99 -3.25
CA LYS A 43 8.91 -12.95 -2.83
C LYS A 43 10.15 -12.25 -2.27
N GLN A 44 10.34 -10.98 -2.58
CA GLN A 44 11.48 -10.18 -2.14
C GLN A 44 11.25 -9.52 -0.78
N ILE A 45 10.01 -9.50 -0.27
CA ILE A 45 9.64 -8.89 1.01
C ILE A 45 10.07 -9.81 2.17
N PRO A 46 10.91 -9.33 3.11
CA PRO A 46 11.32 -10.10 4.28
C PRO A 46 10.24 -10.11 5.37
N ASN A 47 10.35 -11.04 6.31
CA ASN A 47 9.56 -11.05 7.56
C ASN A 47 8.03 -11.00 7.36
N LYS A 48 7.53 -11.58 6.26
CA LYS A 48 6.10 -11.62 5.95
C LYS A 48 5.32 -12.30 7.07
N VAL A 49 4.23 -11.67 7.48
CA VAL A 49 3.28 -12.26 8.43
C VAL A 49 2.35 -13.24 7.73
N ASN A 50 1.89 -12.86 6.54
CA ASN A 50 1.05 -13.67 5.66
C ASN A 50 1.18 -13.17 4.22
N ASP A 51 0.41 -13.76 3.29
CA ASP A 51 0.38 -13.37 1.88
C ASP A 51 -0.83 -12.47 1.51
N GLU A 52 -1.48 -11.85 2.50
CA GLU A 52 -2.51 -10.83 2.22
C GLU A 52 -1.86 -9.60 1.60
N ILE A 53 -2.45 -9.09 0.52
CA ILE A 53 -1.91 -7.93 -0.20
C ILE A 53 -2.74 -6.70 0.17
N TYR A 54 -2.04 -5.64 0.59
CA TYR A 54 -2.62 -4.35 0.90
C TYR A 54 -2.30 -3.35 -0.21
N ALA A 55 -3.34 -2.70 -0.73
CA ALA A 55 -3.21 -1.47 -1.51
C ALA A 55 -3.47 -0.28 -0.58
N VAL A 56 -2.41 0.42 -0.17
CA VAL A 56 -2.49 1.55 0.76
C VAL A 56 -2.45 2.86 -0.02
N TYR A 57 -3.37 3.77 0.29
CA TYR A 57 -3.41 5.12 -0.26
C TYR A 57 -3.11 6.11 0.87
N THR A 58 -2.01 6.85 0.74
CA THR A 58 -1.47 7.70 1.81
C THR A 58 -0.82 8.97 1.27
N ASP A 59 -0.35 9.82 2.19
CA ASP A 59 0.43 11.04 1.92
C ASP A 59 -0.30 12.02 1.00
N TYR A 60 -1.62 12.10 1.11
CA TYR A 60 -2.43 13.02 0.31
C TYR A 60 -1.90 14.44 0.44
N GLU A 61 -1.64 15.07 -0.71
CA GLU A 61 -1.28 16.48 -0.80
C GLU A 61 -2.44 17.38 -0.37
N SER A 62 -3.67 16.98 -0.74
CA SER A 62 -4.89 17.71 -0.43
C SER A 62 -6.08 16.74 -0.31
N ASP A 63 -7.08 16.87 -1.16
CA ASP A 63 -8.27 16.03 -1.21
C ASP A 63 -8.15 14.97 -2.33
N PHE A 64 -9.31 14.48 -2.83
CA PHE A 64 -9.37 13.49 -3.89
C PHE A 64 -8.84 13.99 -5.26
N THR A 65 -8.55 15.28 -5.41
CA THR A 65 -8.03 15.89 -6.65
C THR A 65 -6.51 16.07 -6.66
N GLY A 66 -5.88 16.08 -5.48
CA GLY A 66 -4.44 16.26 -5.31
C GLY A 66 -3.61 15.03 -5.64
N TYR A 67 -2.28 15.13 -5.46
CA TYR A 67 -1.42 13.97 -5.50
C TYR A 67 -1.52 13.12 -4.24
N TYR A 68 -1.36 11.81 -4.39
CA TYR A 68 -1.28 10.85 -3.29
C TYR A 68 -0.29 9.73 -3.64
N THR A 69 0.13 8.97 -2.63
CA THR A 69 0.99 7.80 -2.79
C THR A 69 0.14 6.54 -2.73
N THR A 70 0.26 5.65 -3.73
CA THR A 70 -0.27 4.29 -3.66
C THR A 70 0.87 3.32 -3.40
N ILE A 71 0.68 2.39 -2.47
CA ILE A 71 1.64 1.35 -2.10
C ILE A 71 0.96 -0.01 -2.27
N ILE A 72 1.60 -0.95 -2.96
CA ILE A 72 1.20 -2.36 -2.98
C ILE A 72 2.18 -3.14 -2.12
N ALA A 73 1.70 -3.73 -1.03
CA ALA A 73 2.52 -4.24 0.04
C ALA A 73 1.96 -5.50 0.69
N LEU A 74 2.81 -6.24 1.40
CA LEU A 74 2.42 -7.34 2.28
C LEU A 74 2.70 -6.97 3.74
N PRO A 75 1.94 -7.52 4.71
CA PRO A 75 2.19 -7.27 6.11
C PRO A 75 3.46 -7.96 6.56
N VAL A 76 4.25 -7.25 7.37
CA VAL A 76 5.52 -7.73 7.92
C VAL A 76 5.56 -7.57 9.43
N SER A 77 6.34 -8.40 10.11
CA SER A 77 6.48 -8.34 11.56
C SER A 77 7.36 -7.17 12.03
N SER A 78 8.21 -6.63 11.14
CA SER A 78 9.18 -5.57 11.45
C SER A 78 9.57 -4.76 10.21
N LEU A 79 9.96 -3.50 10.42
CA LEU A 79 10.51 -2.59 9.41
C LEU A 79 12.05 -2.43 9.49
N GLU A 80 12.75 -3.28 10.25
CA GLU A 80 14.20 -3.20 10.43
C GLU A 80 14.99 -3.41 9.12
N ASN A 81 14.47 -4.24 8.22
CA ASN A 81 15.12 -4.59 6.95
C ASN A 81 14.17 -4.30 5.78
N ILE A 82 14.25 -3.08 5.24
CA ILE A 82 13.51 -2.70 4.04
C ILE A 82 14.47 -2.85 2.84
N PRO A 83 14.17 -3.74 1.86
CA PRO A 83 15.02 -3.89 0.69
C PRO A 83 15.14 -2.58 -0.11
N GLN A 84 16.27 -2.40 -0.80
CA GLN A 84 16.48 -1.22 -1.65
C GLN A 84 15.39 -1.13 -2.73
N GLY A 85 14.80 0.06 -2.89
CA GLY A 85 13.72 0.30 -3.85
C GLY A 85 12.32 -0.02 -3.32
N PHE A 86 12.21 -0.48 -2.06
CA PHE A 86 10.96 -0.71 -1.36
C PHE A 86 10.69 0.42 -0.37
N ILE A 87 9.43 0.53 0.04
CA ILE A 87 8.99 1.39 1.13
C ILE A 87 8.34 0.53 2.21
N GLY A 88 8.57 0.90 3.47
CA GLY A 88 7.92 0.31 4.63
C GLY A 88 7.15 1.38 5.41
N ILE A 89 5.90 1.09 5.78
CA ILE A 89 5.08 2.01 6.58
C ILE A 89 4.40 1.28 7.74
N THR A 90 4.14 2.01 8.80
CA THR A 90 3.30 1.57 9.91
C THR A 90 1.89 2.10 9.70
N ILE A 91 0.91 1.21 9.72
CA ILE A 91 -0.49 1.58 9.81
C ILE A 91 -0.85 1.60 11.28
N GLU A 92 -1.15 2.78 11.82
CA GLU A 92 -1.49 2.95 13.23
C GLU A 92 -2.86 2.36 13.58
N THR A 93 -3.05 2.06 14.86
CA THR A 93 -4.36 1.59 15.33
C THR A 93 -5.41 2.67 15.09
N SER A 94 -6.47 2.37 14.33
CA SER A 94 -7.53 3.34 14.03
C SER A 94 -8.86 2.65 13.74
N PHE A 95 -9.92 3.47 13.67
CA PHE A 95 -11.28 3.04 13.35
C PHE A 95 -11.54 3.20 11.84
N TYR A 96 -11.92 2.12 11.19
CA TYR A 96 -12.21 2.09 9.76
C TYR A 96 -13.64 1.68 9.48
N GLN A 97 -14.27 2.37 8.53
CA GLN A 97 -15.51 1.91 7.92
C GLN A 97 -15.17 0.86 6.86
N LYS A 98 -15.58 -0.39 7.07
CA LYS A 98 -15.38 -1.45 6.08
C LYS A 98 -16.48 -1.40 5.02
N PHE A 99 -16.07 -1.50 3.76
CA PHE A 99 -16.94 -1.71 2.60
C PHE A 99 -16.58 -3.06 1.95
N ILE A 100 -17.58 -3.87 1.63
CA ILE A 100 -17.44 -5.14 0.90
C ILE A 100 -18.54 -5.12 -0.16
N SER A 101 -18.17 -5.32 -1.43
CA SER A 101 -19.08 -5.41 -2.57
C SER A 101 -19.28 -6.85 -2.99
#